data_AF-A0A0A6UGQ5-F1
#
_entry.id   AF-A0A0A6UGQ5-F1
#
_cell.length_a   1.000
_cell.length_b   1.000
_cell.length_c   1.000
_cell.angle_alpha   90.00
_cell.angle_beta   90.00
_cell.angle_gamma   90.00
#
_symmetry.space_group_name_H-M   'P 1'
#
loop_
_entity.id
_entity.type
_entity.pdbx_description
1 polymer ?
#
loop_
_entity_poly.entity_id
_entity_poly.type
_entity_poly.pdbx_seq_one_letter_code
_entity_poly.pdbx_strand_id
1 'polypeptide(L)' 'MVTFAPADEILRVLREIADEDWMAMPPWARNLAYRLVCLQRPDDVSVLREASADLLSFGPDWDRHAHELRDRADRIEARG' A
#
# COMPACT_ATOMS: atom_id res chain seq x y z
N MET A 1 -14.66 19.33 4.16
CA MET A 1 -14.53 17.86 4.18
C MET A 1 -13.52 17.49 3.11
N VAL A 2 -12.47 16.76 3.44
CA VAL A 2 -11.50 16.26 2.46
C VAL A 2 -11.98 14.89 2.00
N THR A 3 -12.14 14.71 0.69
CA THR A 3 -12.58 13.45 0.08
C THR A 3 -11.46 12.89 -0.80
N PHE A 4 -11.22 11.60 -0.69
CA PHE A 4 -10.27 10.87 -1.53
C PHE A 4 -11.01 9.91 -2.45
N ALA A 5 -10.34 9.44 -3.50
CA ALA A 5 -10.85 8.36 -4.33
C ALA A 5 -11.10 7.08 -3.49
N PRO A 6 -12.11 6.26 -3.82
CA PRO A 6 -12.34 4.98 -3.17
C PRO A 6 -11.13 4.05 -3.26
N ALA A 7 -10.94 3.22 -2.23
CA ALA A 7 -9.84 2.26 -2.14
C ALA A 7 -9.71 1.37 -3.40
N ASP A 8 -10.81 0.87 -3.94
CA ASP A 8 -10.80 0.03 -5.15
C ASP A 8 -10.30 0.77 -6.39
N GLU A 9 -10.67 2.05 -6.52
CA GLU A 9 -10.21 2.86 -7.65
C GLU A 9 -8.72 3.15 -7.55
N ILE A 10 -8.23 3.47 -6.36
CA ILE A 10 -6.79 3.68 -6.11
C ILE A 10 -6.01 2.38 -6.38
N LEU A 11 -6.47 1.24 -5.86
CA LEU A 11 -5.83 -0.06 -6.08
C LEU A 11 -5.80 -0.45 -7.55
N ARG A 12 -6.90 -0.20 -8.27
CA ARG A 12 -6.97 -0.45 -9.72
C ARG A 12 -5.88 0.33 -10.45
N VAL A 13 -5.78 1.64 -10.21
CA VAL A 13 -4.75 2.49 -10.84
C VAL A 13 -3.34 2.06 -10.45
N LEU A 14 -3.09 1.73 -9.19
CA LEU A 14 -1.78 1.27 -8.73
C LEU A 14 -1.34 -0.01 -9.44
N ARG A 15 -2.26 -0.98 -9.59
CA ARG A 15 -1.99 -2.26 -10.25
C ARG A 15 -1.84 -2.09 -11.76
N GLU A 16 -2.66 -1.28 -12.41
CA GLU A 16 -2.51 -0.92 -13.83
C GLU A 16 -1.13 -0.30 -14.10
N ILE A 17 -0.68 0.65 -13.27
CA ILE A 17 0.64 1.26 -13.40
C ILE A 17 1.75 0.22 -13.16
N ALA A 18 1.62 -0.63 -12.15
CA ALA A 18 2.61 -1.66 -11.87
C ALA A 18 2.77 -2.65 -13.04
N ASP A 19 1.68 -2.99 -13.73
CA ASP A 19 1.67 -3.90 -14.86
C ASP A 19 2.18 -3.25 -16.17
N GLU A 20 1.84 -1.99 -16.43
CA GLU A 20 2.16 -1.30 -17.69
C GLU A 20 3.53 -0.61 -17.68
N ASP A 21 3.77 0.24 -16.69
CA ASP A 21 5.02 0.98 -16.49
C ASP A 21 5.16 1.35 -15.02
N TRP A 22 5.75 0.43 -14.27
CA TRP A 22 6.03 0.60 -12.85
C TRP A 22 6.74 1.92 -12.52
N MET A 23 7.53 2.48 -13.44
CA MET A 23 8.27 3.72 -13.24
C MET A 23 7.48 4.98 -13.60
N ALA A 24 6.27 4.86 -14.18
CA ALA A 24 5.43 5.99 -14.58
C ALA A 24 4.95 6.84 -13.38
N MET A 25 4.92 6.26 -12.18
CA MET A 25 4.61 6.97 -10.95
C MET A 25 5.87 7.14 -10.08
N PRO A 26 6.14 8.31 -9.49
CA PRO A 26 7.25 8.45 -8.57
C PRO A 26 6.97 7.68 -7.26
N PRO A 27 8.00 7.12 -6.59
CA PRO A 27 7.83 6.33 -5.37
C PRO A 27 6.99 7.00 -4.27
N TRP A 28 7.17 8.32 -4.05
CA TRP A 28 6.41 9.03 -3.04
C TRP A 28 4.89 9.02 -3.32
N ALA A 29 4.48 9.01 -4.59
CA ALA A 29 3.07 9.04 -4.97
C ALA A 29 2.41 7.66 -4.79
N ARG A 30 3.09 6.57 -5.18
CA ARG A 30 2.64 5.20 -4.86
C ARG A 30 2.51 4.99 -3.36
N ASN A 31 3.51 5.43 -2.60
CA ASN A 31 3.50 5.32 -1.13
C ASN A 31 2.32 6.08 -0.51
N LEU A 32 2.04 7.29 -1.00
CA LEU A 32 0.89 8.06 -0.56
C LEU A 32 -0.43 7.33 -0.90
N ALA A 33 -0.56 6.83 -2.11
CA ALA A 33 -1.74 6.11 -2.57
C ALA A 33 -2.00 4.84 -1.74
N TYR A 34 -1.00 3.99 -1.53
CA TYR A 34 -1.13 2.80 -0.67
C TYR A 34 -1.52 3.14 0.77
N ARG A 35 -0.99 4.24 1.33
CA ARG A 35 -1.39 4.71 2.67
C ARG A 35 -2.86 5.13 2.72
N LEU A 36 -3.36 5.82 1.69
CA LEU A 36 -4.78 6.14 1.59
C LEU A 36 -5.64 4.88 1.52
N VAL A 37 -5.22 3.86 0.78
CA VAL A 37 -5.91 2.56 0.74
C VAL A 37 -5.89 1.90 2.12
N CYS A 38 -4.74 1.84 2.79
CA CYS A 38 -4.60 1.24 4.13
C CYS A 38 -5.47 1.96 5.19
N LEU A 39 -5.68 3.28 5.06
CA LEU A 39 -6.59 4.04 5.94
C LEU A 39 -8.07 3.69 5.68
N GLN A 40 -8.43 3.41 4.43
CA GLN A 40 -9.78 2.99 4.06
C GLN A 40 -10.04 1.51 4.36
N ARG A 41 -9.00 0.67 4.32
CA ARG A 41 -9.04 -0.78 4.54
C ARG A 41 -8.01 -1.22 5.60
N PRO A 42 -8.20 -0.81 6.87
CA PRO A 42 -7.23 -1.05 7.92
C PRO A 42 -6.85 -2.52 8.11
N ASP A 43 -7.78 -3.44 7.91
CA ASP A 43 -7.60 -4.86 8.24
C ASP A 43 -7.61 -5.78 7.01
N ASP A 44 -7.52 -5.20 5.80
CA ASP A 44 -7.36 -5.98 4.57
C ASP A 44 -5.90 -6.45 4.46
N VAL A 45 -5.69 -7.71 4.83
CA VAL A 45 -4.37 -8.36 4.83
C VAL A 45 -3.70 -8.27 3.47
N SER A 46 -4.45 -8.46 2.37
CA SER A 46 -3.86 -8.44 1.02
C SER A 46 -3.26 -7.07 0.69
N VAL A 47 -3.99 -6.00 1.02
CA VAL A 47 -3.55 -4.61 0.82
C VAL A 47 -2.33 -4.29 1.68
N LEU A 48 -2.32 -4.72 2.95
CA LEU A 48 -1.19 -4.48 3.86
C LEU A 48 0.10 -5.14 3.34
N ARG A 49 0.00 -6.35 2.78
CA ARG A 49 1.14 -7.07 2.19
C ARG A 49 1.63 -6.40 0.90
N GLU A 50 0.70 -6.04 0.01
CA GLU A 50 0.99 -5.36 -1.25
C GLU A 50 1.69 -4.00 -1.00
N ALA A 51 1.13 -3.19 -0.10
CA ALA A 51 1.72 -1.92 0.30
C ALA A 51 3.11 -2.07 0.95
N SER A 52 3.30 -3.08 1.78
CA SER A 52 4.62 -3.39 2.35
C SER A 52 5.65 -3.74 1.28
N ALA A 53 5.27 -4.54 0.27
CA ALA A 53 6.17 -4.95 -0.80
C ALA A 53 6.57 -3.76 -1.68
N ASP A 54 5.63 -2.88 -2.01
CA ASP A 54 5.90 -1.65 -2.78
C ASP A 54 6.90 -0.75 -2.04
N LEU A 55 6.70 -0.51 -0.75
CA LEU A 55 7.58 0.34 0.06
C LEU A 55 9.02 -0.20 0.14
N LEU A 56 9.20 -1.52 0.28
CA LEU A 56 10.52 -2.16 0.34
C LEU A 56 11.26 -2.11 -1.00
N SER A 57 10.58 -1.77 -2.09
CA SER A 57 11.19 -1.66 -3.41
C SER A 57 11.97 -0.35 -3.59
N PHE A 58 11.85 0.62 -2.67
CA PHE A 58 12.47 1.95 -2.78
C PHE A 58 13.22 2.39 -1.52
N GLY A 59 14.38 1.76 -1.31
CA GLY A 59 15.39 2.23 -0.34
C GLY A 59 14.92 2.25 1.12
N PRO A 60 15.84 2.52 2.06
CA PRO A 60 15.58 2.30 3.47
C PRO A 60 14.63 3.32 4.12
N ASP A 61 14.29 4.41 3.42
CA ASP A 61 13.47 5.51 3.96
C ASP A 61 12.08 5.03 4.42
N TRP A 62 11.59 3.94 3.82
CA TRP A 62 10.24 3.44 4.05
C TRP A 62 10.18 2.07 4.75
N ASP A 63 11.33 1.44 5.02
CA ASP A 63 11.42 0.08 5.57
C ASP A 63 10.68 -0.07 6.89
N ARG A 64 10.81 0.92 7.79
CA ARG A 64 10.09 0.90 9.07
C ARG A 64 8.58 0.78 8.86
N HIS A 65 8.02 1.57 7.95
CA HIS A 65 6.61 1.54 7.65
C HIS A 65 6.19 0.25 6.95
N ALA A 66 7.03 -0.26 6.05
CA ALA A 66 6.77 -1.55 5.42
C ALA A 66 6.70 -2.68 6.46
N HIS A 67 7.65 -2.73 7.38
CA HIS A 67 7.65 -3.71 8.47
C HIS A 67 6.44 -3.56 9.39
N GLU A 68 6.04 -2.33 9.73
CA GLU A 68 4.81 -2.10 10.51
C GLU A 68 3.55 -2.65 9.83
N LEU A 69 3.44 -2.49 8.49
CA LEU A 69 2.33 -3.06 7.70
C LEU A 69 2.38 -4.58 7.67
N ARG A 70 3.56 -5.16 7.47
CA ARG A 70 3.79 -6.61 7.49
C ARG A 70 3.39 -7.22 8.84
N ASP A 71 3.89 -6.65 9.93
CA ASP A 71 3.60 -7.12 11.29
C ASP A 71 2.12 -6.96 11.63
N ARG A 72 1.45 -5.93 11.07
CA ARG A 72 0.00 -5.77 11.22
C ARG A 72 -0.76 -6.89 10.52
N ALA A 73 -0.40 -7.20 9.27
CA ALA A 73 -0.98 -8.29 8.52
C ALA A 73 -0.80 -9.64 9.27
N ASP A 74 0.41 -9.91 9.77
CA ASP A 74 0.71 -11.10 10.58
C ASP A 74 -0.21 -11.20 11.81
N ARG A 75 -0.42 -10.08 12.52
CA ARG A 75 -1.31 -10.03 13.70
C ARG A 75 -2.78 -10.26 13.36
N ILE A 76 -3.25 -9.85 12.18
CA ILE A 76 -4.63 -10.04 11.75
C ILE A 76 -4.86 -11.51 11.40
N GLU A 77 -3.95 -12.10 10.62
CA GLU A 77 -4.02 -13.52 10.25
C GLU A 77 -3.94 -14.43 11.48
N ALA A 78 -3.11 -14.10 12.48
CA ALA A 78 -3.04 -14.86 13.73
C ALA A 78 -4.30 -14.78 14.61
N ARG A 79 -5.26 -13.90 14.30
CA ARG A 79 -6.53 -13.73 15.04
C ARG A 79 -7.74 -14.36 14.33
N GLY A 80 -7.60 -14.76 13.06
CA GLY A 80 -8.63 -15.42 12.26
C GLY A 80 -8.56 -16.93 12.37
#